data_AF-U9UNK6-F1
#
_entry.id   AF-U9UNK6-F1
#
_cell.length_a   1.000
_cell.length_b   1.000
_cell.length_c   1.000
_cell.angle_alpha   90.00
_cell.angle_beta   90.00
_cell.angle_gamma   90.00
#
_symmetry.space_group_name_H-M   'P 1'
#
loop_
_entity.id
_entity.type
_entity.pdbx_description
1 polymer ?
#
loop_
_entity_poly.entity_id
_entity_poly.type
_entity_poly.pdbx_seq_one_letter_code
_entity_poly.pdbx_strand_id
1 'polypeptide(L)'
;ILSTNKKKNDGTLAHVKLSNVSPEIFQVILRYIYGGRIPLEECDTSDIIKILSAANILSLQELIIYLQSFLIENKTKWMEENFDLIYRTSFENNTFLELQKYCTDLISKEPAKIFKSPNISSIPEKLLISIIQNDYLQMNEVQIWDQLIKWGLAQHPELPSDFTNYSKNDFKTLKNTIQQ
;
A
#
# COMPACT_ATOMS: atom_id res chain seq x y z
N ILE A 1 -14.44 3.65 -10.96
CA ILE A 1 -14.57 3.68 -12.44
C ILE A 1 -15.63 4.71 -12.75
N LEU A 2 -15.31 5.77 -13.51
CA LEU A 2 -16.27 6.78 -13.97
C LEU A 2 -17.47 6.08 -14.61
N SER A 3 -18.48 5.80 -13.81
CA SER A 3 -19.69 5.12 -14.21
C SER A 3 -20.39 6.03 -15.21
N THR A 4 -20.37 5.61 -16.48
CA THR A 4 -21.54 5.52 -17.38
C THR A 4 -22.64 6.58 -17.22
N ASN A 5 -22.30 7.82 -16.89
CA ASN A 5 -23.17 8.97 -17.07
C ASN A 5 -23.10 9.32 -18.55
N LYS A 6 -23.75 8.48 -19.35
CA LYS A 6 -24.02 8.73 -20.77
C LYS A 6 -25.01 9.89 -20.81
N LYS A 7 -24.53 11.11 -20.57
CA LYS A 7 -25.30 12.33 -20.84
C LYS A 7 -25.60 12.34 -22.32
N LYS A 8 -26.86 12.62 -22.68
CA LYS A 8 -27.23 12.87 -24.08
C LYS A 8 -26.36 14.02 -24.57
N ASN A 9 -25.72 13.86 -25.74
CA ASN A 9 -24.98 14.93 -26.41
C ASN A 9 -25.99 16.00 -26.89
N ASP A 10 -26.51 16.81 -25.97
CA ASP A 10 -27.40 17.93 -26.25
C ASP A 10 -26.64 19.26 -26.42
N GLY A 11 -25.31 19.21 -26.47
CA GLY A 11 -24.43 20.39 -26.55
C GLY A 11 -24.07 20.98 -25.18
N THR A 12 -24.57 20.43 -24.08
CA THR A 12 -24.24 20.94 -22.73
C THR A 12 -22.87 20.44 -22.27
N LEU A 13 -22.00 21.35 -21.84
CA LEU A 13 -20.70 21.03 -21.25
C LEU A 13 -20.88 20.13 -20.01
N ALA A 14 -20.24 18.96 -20.04
CA ALA A 14 -20.22 18.04 -18.91
C ALA A 14 -19.03 18.34 -17.99
N HIS A 15 -19.31 18.76 -16.77
CA HIS A 15 -18.28 18.91 -15.74
C HIS A 15 -17.97 17.55 -15.10
N VAL A 16 -16.72 17.09 -15.21
CA VAL A 16 -16.22 15.88 -14.54
C VAL A 16 -15.38 16.29 -13.34
N LYS A 17 -15.72 15.78 -12.16
CA LYS A 17 -14.97 16.07 -10.92
C LYS A 17 -14.16 14.85 -10.52
N LEU A 18 -12.84 15.02 -10.42
CA LEU A 18 -11.90 14.01 -9.93
C LEU A 18 -11.41 14.42 -8.53
N SER A 19 -12.21 14.14 -7.50
CA SER A 19 -11.93 14.61 -6.14
C SER A 19 -10.67 14.01 -5.50
N ASN A 20 -10.19 12.86 -6.00
CA ASN A 20 -9.08 12.11 -5.42
C ASN A 20 -7.76 12.29 -6.17
N VAL A 21 -7.68 13.26 -7.08
CA VAL A 21 -6.49 13.56 -7.87
C VAL A 21 -6.14 15.03 -7.69
N SER A 22 -4.92 15.33 -7.24
CA SER A 22 -4.49 16.72 -7.10
C SER A 22 -4.26 17.37 -8.49
N PRO A 23 -4.37 18.70 -8.61
CA PRO A 23 -4.12 19.39 -9.87
C PRO A 23 -2.74 19.07 -10.49
N GLU A 24 -1.71 18.94 -9.66
CA GLU A 24 -0.34 18.67 -10.08
C GLU A 24 -0.22 17.27 -10.69
N ILE A 25 -0.78 16.25 -10.02
CA ILE A 25 -0.81 14.88 -10.51
C ILE A 25 -1.64 14.79 -11.81
N PHE A 26 -2.78 15.47 -11.85
CA PHE A 26 -3.61 15.51 -13.05
C PHE A 26 -2.88 16.17 -14.23
N GLN A 27 -2.08 17.22 -13.98
CA GLN A 27 -1.27 17.84 -15.03
C GLN A 27 -0.23 16.87 -15.59
N VAL A 28 0.40 16.04 -14.76
CA VAL A 28 1.31 14.98 -15.22
C VAL A 28 0.57 13.96 -16.10
N ILE A 29 -0.63 13.54 -15.69
CA ILE A 29 -1.46 12.63 -16.50
C ILE A 29 -1.84 13.28 -17.84
N LEU A 30 -2.20 14.56 -17.87
CA LEU A 30 -2.48 15.26 -19.12
C LEU A 30 -1.25 15.31 -20.04
N ARG A 31 -0.07 15.58 -19.49
CA ARG A 31 1.18 15.54 -20.28
C ARG A 31 1.43 14.17 -20.87
N TYR A 32 1.15 13.10 -20.13
CA TYR A 32 1.20 11.74 -20.67
C TYR A 32 0.21 11.51 -21.82
N ILE A 33 -1.05 11.92 -21.65
CA ILE A 33 -2.10 11.71 -22.68
C ILE A 33 -1.74 12.42 -23.99
N TYR A 34 -1.19 13.64 -23.91
CA TYR A 34 -0.85 14.43 -25.10
C TYR A 34 0.56 14.16 -25.64
N GLY A 35 1.51 13.78 -24.78
CA GLY A 35 2.93 13.65 -25.12
C GLY A 35 3.47 12.22 -25.10
N GLY A 36 2.71 11.26 -24.59
CA GLY A 36 3.09 9.84 -24.49
C GLY A 36 4.24 9.53 -23.53
N ARG A 37 4.68 10.49 -22.69
CA ARG A 37 5.86 10.35 -21.83
C ARG A 37 5.64 11.01 -20.47
N ILE A 38 6.30 10.47 -19.44
CA ILE A 38 6.38 11.04 -18.08
C ILE A 38 7.84 10.99 -17.61
N PRO A 39 8.42 12.10 -17.11
CA PRO A 39 9.77 12.11 -16.55
C PRO A 39 9.75 11.53 -15.12
N LEU A 40 9.73 10.20 -14.99
CA LEU A 40 9.61 9.52 -13.71
C LEU A 40 10.84 9.67 -12.82
N GLU A 41 12.01 9.90 -13.42
CA GLU A 41 13.28 10.09 -12.72
C GLU A 41 13.29 11.38 -11.89
N GLU A 42 12.56 12.39 -12.34
CA GLU A 42 12.42 13.69 -11.67
C GLU A 42 11.28 13.70 -10.64
N CYS A 43 10.47 12.64 -10.58
CA CYS A 43 9.34 12.54 -9.69
C CYS A 43 9.73 11.89 -8.36
N ASP A 44 9.22 12.44 -7.26
CA ASP A 44 9.25 11.76 -5.97
C ASP A 44 8.48 10.43 -6.06
N THR A 45 9.01 9.37 -5.44
CA THR A 45 8.37 8.04 -5.51
C THR A 45 6.94 8.05 -4.98
N SER A 46 6.64 8.87 -3.96
CA SER A 46 5.28 9.06 -3.47
C SER A 46 4.34 9.66 -4.53
N ASP A 47 4.84 10.54 -5.40
CA ASP A 47 4.05 11.11 -6.48
C ASP A 47 3.87 10.11 -7.62
N ILE A 48 4.85 9.24 -7.89
CA ILE A 48 4.69 8.11 -8.82
C ILE A 48 3.53 7.21 -8.37
N ILE A 49 3.40 6.93 -7.08
CA ILE A 49 2.27 6.17 -6.52
C ILE A 49 0.93 6.91 -6.71
N LYS A 50 0.90 8.23 -6.51
CA LYS A 50 -0.32 9.02 -6.78
C LYS A 50 -0.68 9.05 -8.27
N ILE A 51 0.32 9.13 -9.16
CA ILE A 51 0.15 9.05 -10.61
C ILE A 51 -0.41 7.68 -10.99
N LEU A 52 0.10 6.59 -10.40
CA LEU A 52 -0.41 5.23 -10.61
C LEU A 52 -1.90 5.12 -10.20
N SER A 53 -2.27 5.67 -9.05
CA SER A 53 -3.67 5.72 -8.60
C SER A 53 -4.55 6.55 -9.54
N ALA A 54 -4.07 7.70 -10.02
CA ALA A 54 -4.79 8.52 -10.99
C ALA A 54 -4.96 7.81 -12.34
N ALA A 55 -3.92 7.11 -12.80
CA ALA A 55 -3.95 6.30 -14.02
C ALA A 55 -5.01 5.18 -13.91
N ASN A 56 -5.13 4.54 -12.74
CA ASN A 56 -6.20 3.57 -12.47
C ASN A 56 -7.60 4.19 -12.51
N ILE A 57 -7.79 5.36 -11.91
CA ILE A 57 -9.09 6.08 -11.95
C ILE A 57 -9.52 6.38 -13.39
N LEU A 58 -8.54 6.72 -14.24
CA LEU A 58 -8.74 7.07 -15.65
C LEU A 58 -8.60 5.88 -16.60
N SER A 59 -8.42 4.66 -16.06
CA SER A 59 -8.27 3.41 -16.82
C SER A 59 -7.14 3.41 -17.86
N LEU A 60 -6.01 4.09 -17.58
CA LEU A 60 -4.85 4.18 -18.47
C LEU A 60 -3.94 2.94 -18.31
N GLN A 61 -4.37 1.80 -18.87
CA GLN A 61 -3.72 0.49 -18.63
C GLN A 61 -2.24 0.43 -19.00
N GLU A 62 -1.84 0.99 -20.13
CA GLU A 62 -0.43 1.01 -20.55
C GLU A 62 0.46 1.76 -19.55
N LEU A 63 -0.04 2.89 -19.03
CA LEU A 63 0.66 3.67 -18.02
C LEU A 63 0.74 2.92 -16.69
N ILE A 64 -0.34 2.22 -16.30
CA ILE A 64 -0.37 1.41 -15.07
C ILE A 64 0.70 0.31 -15.12
N ILE A 65 0.84 -0.39 -16.25
CA ILE A 65 1.87 -1.43 -16.42
C ILE A 65 3.25 -0.79 -16.31
N TYR A 66 3.51 0.27 -17.07
CA TYR A 66 4.81 0.95 -17.08
C TYR A 66 5.24 1.44 -15.69
N LEU A 67 4.33 2.07 -14.94
CA LEU A 67 4.62 2.59 -13.59
C LEU A 67 4.94 1.48 -12.59
N GLN A 68 4.23 0.35 -12.65
CA GLN A 68 4.50 -0.79 -11.76
C GLN A 68 5.89 -1.37 -12.03
N SER A 69 6.21 -1.64 -13.30
CA SER A 69 7.53 -2.16 -13.67
C SER A 69 8.64 -1.17 -13.27
N PHE A 70 8.46 0.13 -13.53
CA PHE A 70 9.42 1.17 -13.12
C PHE A 70 9.68 1.17 -11.61
N LEU A 71 8.62 1.11 -10.79
CA LEU A 71 8.74 1.08 -9.34
C LEU A 71 9.52 -0.15 -8.86
N ILE A 72 9.21 -1.33 -9.41
CA ILE A 72 9.85 -2.60 -9.06
C ILE A 72 11.33 -2.59 -9.43
N GLU A 73 11.67 -2.10 -10.62
CA GLU A 73 13.04 -2.11 -11.14
C GLU A 73 13.93 -1.03 -10.52
N ASN A 74 13.39 0.16 -10.24
CA ASN A 74 14.20 1.34 -9.93
C ASN A 74 14.02 1.86 -8.49
N LYS A 75 12.91 1.52 -7.83
CA LYS A 75 12.53 2.09 -6.52
C LYS A 75 12.37 1.02 -5.44
N THR A 76 12.92 -0.18 -5.63
CA THR A 76 12.77 -1.34 -4.71
C THR A 76 13.10 -0.99 -3.27
N LYS A 77 14.25 -0.34 -3.02
CA LYS A 77 14.67 0.04 -1.65
C LYS A 77 13.64 0.95 -0.97
N TRP A 78 13.15 1.96 -1.70
CA TRP A 78 12.13 2.87 -1.18
C TRP A 78 10.82 2.13 -0.91
N MET A 79 10.44 1.19 -1.78
CA MET A 79 9.23 0.36 -1.59
C MET A 79 9.35 -0.56 -0.36
N GLU A 80 10.53 -1.13 -0.09
CA GLU A 80 10.77 -1.93 1.13
C GLU A 80 10.65 -1.06 2.40
N GLU A 81 11.18 0.16 2.38
CA GLU A 81 11.07 1.12 3.49
C GLU A 81 9.61 1.58 3.73
N ASN A 82 8.81 1.68 2.66
CA ASN A 82 7.42 2.15 2.67
C ASN A 82 6.43 1.03 2.32
N PHE A 83 6.73 -0.20 2.77
CA PHE A 83 6.00 -1.39 2.34
C PHE A 83 4.49 -1.34 2.66
N ASP A 84 4.11 -0.72 3.78
CA ASP A 84 2.71 -0.56 4.18
C ASP A 84 1.91 0.24 3.14
N LEU A 85 2.48 1.32 2.62
CA LEU A 85 1.87 2.15 1.59
C LEU A 85 1.72 1.38 0.28
N ILE A 86 2.77 0.67 -0.14
CA ILE A 86 2.75 -0.13 -1.37
C ILE A 86 1.72 -1.24 -1.26
N TYR A 87 1.70 -1.98 -0.14
CA TYR A 87 0.74 -3.05 0.10
C TYR A 87 -0.70 -2.52 0.07
N ARG A 88 -1.01 -1.43 0.79
CA ARG A 88 -2.35 -0.83 0.75
C ARG A 88 -2.74 -0.43 -0.66
N THR A 89 -1.87 0.31 -1.34
CA THR A 89 -2.14 0.76 -2.72
C THR A 89 -2.37 -0.44 -3.65
N SER A 90 -1.54 -1.48 -3.57
CA SER A 90 -1.63 -2.65 -4.45
C SER A 90 -2.87 -3.48 -4.22
N PHE A 91 -3.32 -3.63 -2.96
CA PHE A 91 -4.46 -4.48 -2.59
C PHE A 91 -5.79 -3.72 -2.45
N GLU A 92 -5.79 -2.38 -2.52
CA GLU A 92 -7.02 -1.58 -2.59
C GLU A 92 -7.83 -1.85 -3.86
N ASN A 93 -7.17 -2.25 -4.96
CA ASN A 93 -7.81 -2.55 -6.23
C ASN A 93 -7.16 -3.76 -6.91
N ASN A 94 -7.91 -4.47 -7.75
CA ASN A 94 -7.41 -5.67 -8.47
C ASN A 94 -6.58 -5.35 -9.73
N THR A 95 -6.20 -4.09 -9.95
CA THR A 95 -5.53 -3.64 -11.18
C THR A 95 -4.01 -3.77 -11.10
N PHE A 96 -3.43 -3.68 -9.90
CA PHE A 96 -1.97 -3.58 -9.71
C PHE A 96 -1.31 -4.94 -9.48
N LEU A 97 -1.49 -5.87 -10.44
CA LEU A 97 -1.07 -7.26 -10.30
C LEU A 97 0.44 -7.45 -10.10
N GLU A 98 1.28 -6.61 -10.73
CA GLU A 98 2.74 -6.73 -10.60
C GLU A 98 3.18 -6.32 -9.19
N LEU A 99 2.61 -5.25 -8.64
CA LEU A 99 2.87 -4.84 -7.27
C LEU A 99 2.31 -5.83 -6.25
N GLN A 100 1.12 -6.38 -6.49
CA GLN A 100 0.57 -7.44 -5.63
C GLN A 100 1.48 -8.67 -5.60
N LYS A 101 2.00 -9.09 -6.76
CA LYS A 101 2.96 -10.18 -6.86
C LYS A 101 4.25 -9.85 -6.10
N TYR A 102 4.82 -8.65 -6.32
CA TYR A 102 5.99 -8.18 -5.59
C TYR A 102 5.77 -8.24 -4.07
N CYS A 103 4.64 -7.71 -3.58
CA CYS A 103 4.29 -7.74 -2.16
C CYS A 103 4.19 -9.17 -1.62
N THR A 104 3.52 -10.06 -2.34
CA THR A 104 3.32 -11.46 -1.93
C THR A 104 4.65 -12.22 -1.89
N ASP A 105 5.52 -11.97 -2.87
CA ASP A 105 6.86 -12.53 -2.93
C ASP A 105 7.72 -12.03 -1.76
N LEU A 106 7.67 -10.73 -1.44
CA LEU A 106 8.44 -10.16 -0.33
C LEU A 106 7.96 -10.73 1.03
N ILE A 107 6.64 -10.83 1.22
CA ILE A 107 6.04 -11.45 2.42
C ILE A 107 6.54 -12.89 2.58
N SER A 108 6.53 -13.67 1.50
CA SER A 108 6.86 -15.10 1.58
C SER A 108 8.36 -15.34 1.73
N LYS A 109 9.17 -14.65 0.93
CA LYS A 109 10.61 -14.93 0.78
C LYS A 109 11.48 -14.15 1.77
N GLU A 110 11.09 -12.93 2.12
CA GLU A 110 11.90 -12.03 2.94
C GLU A 110 11.05 -11.23 3.96
N PRO A 111 10.20 -11.89 4.77
CA PRO A 111 9.31 -11.22 5.73
C PRO A 111 10.06 -10.34 6.74
N ALA A 112 11.32 -10.69 7.06
CA ALA A 112 12.16 -9.92 7.96
C ALA A 112 12.43 -8.49 7.46
N LYS A 113 12.37 -8.23 6.14
CA LYS A 113 12.50 -6.88 5.58
C LYS A 113 11.29 -5.99 5.92
N ILE A 114 10.10 -6.58 5.95
CA ILE A 114 8.85 -5.87 6.27
C ILE A 114 8.90 -5.35 7.71
N PHE A 115 9.35 -6.20 8.64
CA PHE A 115 9.47 -5.84 10.05
C PHE A 115 10.67 -4.94 10.39
N LYS A 116 11.59 -4.71 9.43
CA LYS A 116 12.69 -3.73 9.58
C LYS A 116 12.25 -2.31 9.27
N SER A 117 11.05 -2.11 8.72
CA SER A 117 10.52 -0.77 8.50
C SER A 117 10.46 0.00 9.83
N PRO A 118 10.84 1.29 9.86
CA PRO A 118 10.95 2.08 11.08
C PRO A 118 9.62 2.23 11.83
N ASN A 119 8.48 1.96 11.18
CA ASN A 119 7.17 2.21 11.75
C ASN A 119 6.32 0.95 11.80
N ILE A 120 6.64 0.02 12.71
CA ILE A 120 5.87 -1.21 12.84
C ILE A 120 4.37 -0.93 13.07
N SER A 121 4.00 0.15 13.77
CA SER A 121 2.60 0.50 14.02
C SER A 121 1.82 0.93 12.78
N SER A 122 2.49 1.30 11.67
CA SER A 122 1.82 1.62 10.41
C SER A 122 1.38 0.37 9.63
N ILE A 123 1.91 -0.82 9.97
CA ILE A 123 1.54 -2.06 9.32
C ILE A 123 0.04 -2.31 9.51
N PRO A 124 -0.77 -2.39 8.43
CA PRO A 124 -2.18 -2.69 8.55
C PRO A 124 -2.42 -4.11 9.06
N GLU A 125 -3.47 -4.29 9.87
CA GLU A 125 -3.85 -5.60 10.45
C GLU A 125 -4.00 -6.69 9.37
N LYS A 126 -4.63 -6.38 8.24
CA LYS A 126 -4.78 -7.33 7.12
C LYS A 126 -3.44 -7.84 6.58
N LEU A 127 -2.39 -7.01 6.59
CA LEU A 127 -1.05 -7.44 6.19
C LEU A 127 -0.46 -8.39 7.23
N LEU A 128 -0.61 -8.11 8.54
CA LEU A 128 -0.17 -9.03 9.59
C LEU A 128 -0.86 -10.38 9.51
N ILE A 129 -2.19 -10.39 9.32
CA ILE A 129 -2.96 -11.62 9.14
C ILE A 129 -2.41 -12.40 7.93
N SER A 130 -2.14 -11.73 6.81
CA SER A 130 -1.57 -12.38 5.62
C SER A 130 -0.18 -12.99 5.85
N ILE A 131 0.65 -12.36 6.70
CA ILE A 131 1.96 -12.89 7.08
C ILE A 131 1.79 -14.13 7.97
N ILE A 132 0.91 -14.07 8.97
CA ILE A 132 0.70 -15.16 9.93
C ILE A 132 0.04 -16.38 9.27
N GLN A 133 -0.84 -16.17 8.30
CA GLN A 133 -1.53 -17.25 7.58
C GLN A 133 -0.66 -17.93 6.51
N ASN A 134 0.55 -17.44 6.25
CA ASN A 134 1.40 -17.98 5.20
C ASN A 134 2.28 -19.12 5.74
N ASP A 135 1.90 -20.36 5.43
CA ASP A 135 2.63 -21.57 5.84
C ASP A 135 4.04 -21.70 5.24
N TYR A 136 4.37 -20.91 4.20
CA TYR A 136 5.65 -20.98 3.48
C TYR A 136 6.62 -19.83 3.83
N LEU A 137 6.31 -19.09 4.89
CA LEU A 137 7.08 -17.92 5.31
C LEU A 137 8.54 -18.29 5.67
N GLN A 138 9.51 -17.61 5.08
CA GLN A 138 10.94 -17.82 5.37
C GLN A 138 11.41 -17.08 6.64
N MET A 139 10.73 -17.30 7.77
CA MET A 139 11.07 -16.70 9.08
C MET A 139 10.56 -17.56 10.23
N ASN A 140 11.30 -17.61 11.34
CA ASN A 140 10.92 -18.44 12.48
C ASN A 140 9.66 -17.89 13.15
N GLU A 141 8.74 -18.78 13.53
CA GLU A 141 7.49 -18.42 14.20
C GLU A 141 7.70 -17.55 15.43
N VAL A 142 8.72 -17.87 16.25
CA VAL A 142 9.06 -17.08 17.46
C VAL A 142 9.37 -15.62 17.10
N GLN A 143 10.03 -15.39 15.96
CA GLN A 143 10.33 -14.03 15.51
C GLN A 143 9.06 -13.32 15.02
N ILE A 144 8.15 -14.04 14.35
CA ILE A 144 6.85 -13.47 13.94
C ILE A 144 6.04 -13.06 15.17
N TRP A 145 5.99 -13.92 16.20
CA TRP A 145 5.31 -13.62 17.46
C TRP A 145 5.90 -12.41 18.17
N ASP A 146 7.23 -12.27 18.23
CA ASP A 146 7.89 -11.10 18.80
C ASP A 146 7.50 -9.79 18.06
N GLN A 147 7.44 -9.84 16.72
CA GLN A 147 7.01 -8.69 15.92
C GLN A 147 5.53 -8.36 16.10
N LEU A 148 4.66 -9.38 16.18
CA LEU A 148 3.23 -9.20 16.41
C LEU A 148 2.94 -8.56 17.77
N ILE A 149 3.69 -8.98 18.79
CA ILE A 149 3.61 -8.40 20.12
C ILE A 149 4.06 -6.93 20.10
N LYS A 150 5.20 -6.62 19.47
CA LYS A 150 5.68 -5.23 19.29
C LYS A 150 4.67 -4.36 18.56
N TRP A 151 4.05 -4.89 17.51
CA TRP A 151 2.96 -4.22 16.79
C TRP A 151 1.78 -3.94 17.71
N GLY A 152 1.30 -4.96 18.45
CA GLY A 152 0.15 -4.82 19.35
C GLY A 152 0.40 -3.80 20.47
N LEU A 153 1.60 -3.78 21.05
CA LEU A 153 2.01 -2.76 22.02
C LEU A 153 2.00 -1.36 21.42
N ALA A 154 2.45 -1.21 20.17
CA ALA A 154 2.50 0.09 19.51
C ALA A 154 1.09 0.66 19.21
N GLN A 155 0.05 -0.18 19.16
CA GLN A 155 -1.34 0.26 19.08
C GLN A 155 -1.92 0.74 20.42
N HIS A 156 -1.32 0.34 21.54
CA HIS A 156 -1.79 0.64 22.90
C HIS A 156 -0.66 1.25 23.75
N PRO A 157 -0.29 2.52 23.52
CA PRO A 157 0.81 3.17 24.24
C PRO A 157 0.58 3.31 25.76
N GLU A 158 -0.66 3.12 26.21
CA GLU A 158 -1.07 3.09 27.62
C GLU A 158 -0.52 1.86 28.36
N LEU A 159 -0.16 0.79 27.64
CA LEU A 159 0.30 -0.45 28.23
C LEU A 159 1.80 -0.40 28.61
N PRO A 160 2.20 -1.04 29.72
CA PRO A 160 3.61 -1.13 30.10
C PRO A 160 4.44 -1.85 29.03
N SER A 161 5.67 -1.43 28.80
CA SER A 161 6.57 -2.16 27.87
C SER A 161 7.04 -3.51 28.42
N ASP A 162 6.90 -3.74 29.73
CA ASP A 162 7.27 -4.98 30.41
C ASP A 162 6.04 -5.86 30.70
N PHE A 163 6.09 -7.10 30.21
CA PHE A 163 5.04 -8.11 30.38
C PHE A 163 4.93 -8.65 31.81
N THR A 164 5.94 -8.45 32.65
CA THR A 164 5.94 -8.99 34.03
C THR A 164 4.77 -8.48 34.89
N ASN A 165 4.26 -7.29 34.58
CA ASN A 165 3.17 -6.64 35.32
C ASN A 165 1.80 -6.73 34.63
N TYR A 166 1.68 -7.52 33.56
CA TYR A 166 0.43 -7.60 32.80
C TYR A 166 -0.65 -8.30 33.60
N SER A 167 -1.77 -7.61 33.78
CA SER A 167 -3.00 -8.20 34.26
C SER A 167 -3.66 -9.05 33.16
N LYS A 168 -4.62 -9.90 33.56
CA LYS A 168 -5.47 -10.61 32.59
C LYS A 168 -6.22 -9.66 31.65
N ASN A 169 -6.49 -8.43 32.09
CA ASN A 169 -7.18 -7.44 31.28
C ASN A 169 -6.26 -6.86 30.20
N ASP A 170 -4.98 -6.66 30.49
CA ASP A 170 -3.99 -6.14 29.54
C ASP A 170 -3.76 -7.12 28.39
N PHE A 171 -3.69 -8.42 28.68
CA PHE A 171 -3.67 -9.47 27.65
C PHE A 171 -4.97 -9.50 26.82
N LYS A 172 -6.12 -9.22 27.43
CA LYS A 172 -7.39 -9.14 26.71
C LYS A 172 -7.42 -7.94 25.76
N THR A 173 -6.88 -6.80 26.17
CA THR A 173 -6.70 -5.62 25.31
C THR A 173 -5.83 -5.94 24.09
N LEU A 174 -4.67 -6.56 24.30
CA LEU A 174 -3.80 -7.00 23.20
C LEU A 174 -4.51 -7.96 22.25
N LYS A 175 -5.19 -8.99 22.78
CA LYS A 175 -5.94 -9.96 21.97
C LYS A 175 -6.98 -9.30 21.08
N ASN A 176 -7.71 -8.31 21.60
CA ASN A 176 -8.76 -7.61 20.86
C ASN A 176 -8.20 -6.73 19.72
N THR A 177 -6.89 -6.47 19.69
CA THR A 177 -6.23 -5.70 18.62
C THR A 177 -6.15 -6.46 17.29
N ILE A 178 -6.23 -7.79 17.33
CA ILE A 178 -6.13 -8.68 16.16
C ILE A 178 -7.52 -9.29 15.84
N GLN A 179 -8.60 -8.59 16.17
CA GLN A 179 -9.96 -9.06 15.93
C GLN A 179 -10.85 -7.95 15.37
N GLN A 180 -10.83 -7.79 14.04
CA GLN A 180 -11.99 -7.31 13.26
C GLN A 180 -12.24 -8.13 12.00
#